data_AF-A0ABD0M523-F1
#
_entry.id   AF-A0ABD0M523-F1
#
_cell.length_a   1.000
_cell.length_b   1.000
_cell.length_c   1.000
_cell.angle_alpha   90.00
_cell.angle_beta   90.00
_cell.angle_gamma   90.00
#
_symmetry.space_group_name_H-M   'P 1'
#
loop_
_entity.id
_entity.type
_entity.pdbx_description
1 polymer ?
#
loop_
_entity_poly.entity_id
_entity_poly.type
_entity_poly.pdbx_seq_one_letter_code
_entity_poly.pdbx_strand_id
1 'polypeptide(L)'
;VVQKKKSFPFGMMAKAPDYNANAANGKYRDFIHKHFNWAVTGNALKWYAIEPHRGQLHYQPALDTVNGLRSHGIKVRGHNLVWSVDKYVQDWIKQLHGDELRNVVKHHIEETMNVTRGL
;
A
#
# COMPACT_ATOMS: atom_id res chain seq x y z
N VAL A 1 -28.20 3.32 24.18
CA VAL A 1 -26.86 2.79 23.80
C VAL A 1 -26.09 3.91 23.12
N VAL A 2 -24.86 4.22 23.55
CA VAL A 2 -24.01 5.22 22.89
C VAL A 2 -23.05 4.51 21.93
N GLN A 3 -23.07 4.88 20.65
CA GLN A 3 -22.17 4.31 19.65
C GLN A 3 -20.74 4.86 19.86
N LYS A 4 -19.83 4.02 20.35
CA LYS A 4 -18.41 4.40 20.54
C LYS A 4 -17.48 3.98 19.40
N LYS A 5 -17.92 3.04 18.54
CA LYS A 5 -17.11 2.51 17.43
C LYS A 5 -17.98 1.98 16.29
N LYS A 6 -17.38 1.90 15.10
CA LYS A 6 -17.99 1.34 13.89
C LYS A 6 -17.79 -0.17 13.87
N SER A 7 -18.85 -0.93 13.61
CA SER A 7 -18.80 -2.41 13.50
C SER A 7 -18.37 -2.89 12.12
N PHE A 8 -18.55 -2.06 11.09
CA PHE A 8 -18.16 -2.35 9.71
C PHE A 8 -16.93 -1.53 9.30
N PRO A 9 -16.21 -1.96 8.24
CA PRO A 9 -15.11 -1.20 7.69
C PRO A 9 -15.56 0.15 7.13
N PHE A 10 -15.06 1.24 7.71
CA PHE A 10 -15.23 2.59 7.20
C PHE A 10 -13.85 3.23 7.13
N GLY A 11 -13.40 3.50 5.91
CA GLY A 11 -12.01 3.82 5.66
C GLY A 11 -11.78 4.86 4.59
N MET A 12 -10.52 5.27 4.48
CA MET A 12 -10.07 6.16 3.42
C MET A 12 -8.77 5.67 2.78
N MET A 13 -8.41 6.29 1.67
CA MET A 13 -7.07 6.18 1.10
C MET A 13 -6.11 7.11 1.86
N ALA A 14 -5.11 6.53 2.52
CA ALA A 14 -4.00 7.23 3.14
C ALA A 14 -2.87 7.40 2.12
N LYS A 15 -2.59 8.63 1.71
CA LYS A 15 -1.52 8.95 0.76
C LYS A 15 -0.18 8.93 1.51
N ALA A 16 0.66 7.94 1.22
CA ALA A 16 1.88 7.69 1.99
C ALA A 16 2.81 8.90 2.16
N PRO A 17 3.10 9.73 1.13
CA PRO A 17 3.91 10.95 1.32
C PRO A 17 3.32 11.92 2.35
N ASP A 18 1.99 12.12 2.33
CA ASP A 18 1.32 13.05 3.24
C ASP A 18 1.22 12.46 4.65
N TYR A 19 1.04 11.14 4.74
CA TYR A 19 0.99 10.40 6.01
C TYR A 19 2.36 10.37 6.70
N ASN A 20 3.43 10.09 5.96
CA ASN A 20 4.79 9.92 6.47
C ASN A 20 5.53 11.26 6.65
N ALA A 21 4.97 12.38 6.15
CA ALA A 21 5.57 13.70 6.29
C ALA A 21 5.75 14.13 7.76
N ASN A 22 6.59 15.15 7.97
CA ASN A 22 6.92 15.68 9.28
C ASN A 22 5.70 16.27 10.03
N ALA A 23 5.93 16.81 11.23
CA ALA A 23 4.88 17.30 12.13
C ALA A 23 3.88 18.29 11.49
N ALA A 24 4.23 18.99 10.42
CA ALA A 24 3.32 19.90 9.71
C ALA A 24 2.08 19.18 9.15
N ASN A 25 2.19 17.89 8.83
CA ASN A 25 1.08 17.04 8.38
C ASN A 25 0.46 16.18 9.49
N GLY A 26 0.73 16.49 10.76
CA GLY A 26 0.08 15.83 11.91
C GLY A 26 -1.44 15.84 11.80
N LYS A 27 -2.03 16.97 11.37
CA LYS A 27 -3.48 17.12 11.18
C LYS A 27 -4.08 16.08 10.22
N TYR A 28 -3.34 15.68 9.18
CA TYR A 28 -3.78 14.65 8.22
C TYR A 28 -3.83 13.27 8.88
N ARG A 29 -2.77 12.90 9.61
CA ARG A 29 -2.74 11.64 10.38
C ARG A 29 -3.82 11.61 11.45
N ASP A 30 -3.93 12.68 12.24
CA ASP A 30 -4.90 12.79 13.34
C ASP A 30 -6.33 12.66 12.83
N PHE A 31 -6.63 13.26 11.66
CA PHE A 31 -7.93 13.11 11.01
C PHE A 31 -8.20 11.64 10.66
N ILE A 32 -7.22 10.94 10.09
CA ILE A 32 -7.37 9.52 9.76
C ILE A 32 -7.65 8.71 11.03
N HIS A 33 -6.82 8.89 12.05
CA HIS A 33 -6.88 8.16 13.32
C HIS A 33 -8.20 8.39 14.07
N LYS A 34 -8.75 9.61 13.99
CA LYS A 34 -10.00 9.96 14.66
C LYS A 34 -11.24 9.41 13.95
N HIS A 35 -11.21 9.30 12.63
CA HIS A 35 -12.44 9.10 11.85
C HIS A 35 -12.60 7.72 11.21
N PHE A 36 -11.52 6.95 11.03
CA PHE A 36 -11.57 5.68 10.29
C PHE A 36 -11.10 4.47 11.10
N ASN A 37 -11.58 3.29 10.74
CA ASN A 37 -11.12 2.00 11.29
C ASN A 37 -10.53 1.07 10.19
N TRP A 38 -10.52 1.55 8.94
CA TRP A 38 -9.95 0.88 7.78
C TRP A 38 -9.16 1.85 6.91
N ALA A 39 -8.16 1.37 6.17
CA ALA A 39 -7.40 2.20 5.24
C ALA A 39 -6.80 1.41 4.07
N VAL A 40 -6.39 2.14 3.03
CA VAL A 40 -5.52 1.67 1.94
C VAL A 40 -4.37 2.67 1.75
N THR A 41 -3.18 2.24 1.37
CA THR A 41 -1.98 3.09 1.24
C THR A 41 -1.87 3.84 -0.11
N GLY A 42 -3.01 4.02 -0.78
CA GLY A 42 -3.10 4.69 -2.08
C GLY A 42 -2.33 3.97 -3.17
N ASN A 43 -1.19 4.55 -3.56
CA ASN A 43 -0.33 4.01 -4.61
C ASN A 43 0.92 3.32 -4.06
N ALA A 44 1.23 3.45 -2.76
CA ALA A 44 2.52 3.04 -2.22
C ALA A 44 2.77 1.53 -2.31
N LEU A 45 1.71 0.71 -2.33
CA LEU A 45 1.78 -0.73 -2.53
C LEU A 45 1.58 -1.19 -3.98
N LYS A 46 1.46 -0.28 -4.96
CA LYS A 46 1.35 -0.68 -6.36
C LYS A 46 2.73 -1.02 -6.90
N TRP A 47 2.80 -1.98 -7.82
CA TRP A 47 4.07 -2.49 -8.36
C TRP A 47 4.97 -1.37 -8.89
N TYR A 48 4.46 -0.42 -9.68
CA TYR A 48 5.30 0.68 -10.18
C TYR A 48 5.91 1.59 -9.10
N ALA A 49 5.30 1.65 -7.91
CA ALA A 49 5.84 2.42 -6.79
C ALA A 49 6.87 1.60 -5.99
N ILE A 50 6.67 0.29 -5.92
CA ILE A 50 7.57 -0.65 -5.22
C ILE A 50 8.82 -0.93 -6.06
N GLU A 51 8.68 -1.15 -7.37
CA GLU A 51 9.75 -1.60 -8.25
C GLU A 51 9.70 -0.84 -9.59
N PRO A 52 10.02 0.47 -9.60
CA PRO A 52 10.05 1.26 -10.83
C PRO A 52 11.10 0.72 -11.82
N HIS A 53 12.23 0.22 -11.31
CA HIS A 53 13.29 -0.44 -12.07
C HIS A 53 13.47 -1.87 -11.58
N ARG A 54 13.60 -2.84 -12.50
CA ARG A 54 13.73 -4.27 -12.18
C ARG A 54 14.84 -4.50 -11.16
N GLY A 55 14.52 -5.16 -10.05
CA GLY A 55 15.43 -5.47 -8.95
C GLY A 55 15.70 -4.33 -7.97
N GLN A 56 15.10 -3.14 -8.14
CA GLN A 56 15.24 -2.00 -7.22
C GLN A 56 13.95 -1.80 -6.43
N LEU A 57 13.91 -2.42 -5.24
CA LEU A 57 12.71 -2.48 -4.40
C LEU A 57 12.65 -1.31 -3.39
N HIS A 58 11.45 -0.73 -3.25
CA HIS A 58 11.17 0.46 -2.45
C HIS A 58 9.92 0.30 -1.57
N TYR A 59 9.86 -0.75 -0.75
CA TYR A 59 8.72 -0.99 0.14
C TYR A 59 8.59 0.01 1.30
N GLN A 60 9.70 0.62 1.74
CA GLN A 60 9.75 1.36 3.01
C GLN A 60 8.63 2.40 3.18
N PRO A 61 8.32 3.27 2.20
CA PRO A 61 7.25 4.26 2.38
C PRO A 61 5.88 3.63 2.62
N ALA A 62 5.60 2.49 1.99
CA ALA A 62 4.37 1.74 2.23
C ALA A 62 4.35 1.13 3.62
N LEU A 63 5.45 0.49 4.04
CA LEU A 63 5.57 -0.16 5.35
C LEU A 63 5.43 0.84 6.50
N ASP A 64 6.02 2.03 6.38
CA ASP A 64 5.87 3.11 7.37
C ASP A 64 4.41 3.52 7.55
N THR A 65 3.68 3.67 6.42
CA THR A 65 2.26 4.01 6.46
C THR A 65 1.43 2.86 7.05
N VAL A 66 1.67 1.60 6.67
CA VAL A 66 0.96 0.43 7.22
C VAL A 66 1.17 0.32 8.73
N ASN A 67 2.41 0.40 9.18
CA ASN A 67 2.77 0.33 10.60
C ASN A 67 2.13 1.46 11.41
N GLY A 68 2.18 2.69 10.88
CA GLY A 68 1.56 3.83 11.53
C GLY A 68 0.03 3.71 11.64
N LEU A 69 -0.65 3.18 10.62
CA LEU A 69 -2.10 2.98 10.67
C LEU A 69 -2.47 1.90 11.69
N ARG A 70 -1.72 0.78 11.69
CA ARG A 70 -1.98 -0.35 12.59
C ARG A 70 -1.67 -0.05 14.05
N SER A 71 -0.66 0.76 14.33
CA SER A 71 -0.38 1.21 15.71
C SER A 71 -1.55 2.01 16.31
N HIS A 72 -2.43 2.56 15.45
CA HIS A 72 -3.66 3.25 15.84
C HIS A 72 -4.93 2.37 15.70
N GLY A 73 -4.75 1.05 15.58
CA GLY A 73 -5.86 0.10 15.50
C GLY A 73 -6.63 0.12 14.17
N ILE A 74 -6.11 0.79 13.14
CA ILE A 74 -6.69 0.82 11.79
C ILE A 74 -6.21 -0.40 11.02
N LYS A 75 -7.15 -1.22 10.53
CA LYS A 75 -6.79 -2.34 9.65
C LYS A 75 -6.54 -1.83 8.23
N VAL A 76 -5.60 -2.44 7.52
CA VAL A 76 -5.20 -2.03 6.18
C VAL A 76 -5.58 -3.09 5.15
N ARG A 77 -6.08 -2.65 4.00
CA ARG A 77 -6.28 -3.50 2.83
C ARG A 77 -5.12 -3.27 1.85
N GLY A 78 -4.41 -4.34 1.50
CA GLY A 78 -3.41 -4.32 0.43
C GLY A 78 -4.06 -3.96 -0.90
N HIS A 79 -3.54 -2.94 -1.58
CA HIS A 79 -3.98 -2.53 -2.90
C HIS A 79 -2.77 -1.97 -3.66
N ASN A 80 -2.22 -2.68 -4.63
CA ASN A 80 -2.60 -4.01 -5.15
C ASN A 80 -1.34 -4.70 -5.70
N LEU A 81 -1.41 -6.01 -5.93
CA LEU A 81 -0.27 -6.77 -6.44
C LEU A 81 -0.12 -6.65 -7.97
N VAL A 82 -1.22 -6.73 -8.72
CA VAL A 82 -1.19 -6.72 -10.19
C VAL A 82 -2.32 -5.84 -10.72
N TRP A 83 -1.98 -4.92 -11.62
CA TRP A 83 -2.95 -4.00 -12.22
C TRP A 83 -2.52 -3.63 -13.64
N SER A 84 -3.43 -3.81 -14.60
CA SER A 84 -3.15 -3.71 -16.04
C SER A 84 -3.44 -2.33 -16.65
N VAL A 85 -3.47 -1.27 -15.84
CA VAL A 85 -3.62 0.08 -16.39
C VAL A 85 -2.30 0.51 -17.00
N ASP A 86 -2.28 0.62 -18.33
CA ASP A 86 -1.05 0.71 -19.15
C ASP A 86 -0.02 1.75 -18.66
N LYS A 87 -0.47 2.96 -18.27
CA LYS A 87 0.42 4.01 -17.76
C LYS A 87 1.07 3.70 -16.41
N TYR A 88 0.62 2.65 -15.71
CA TYR A 88 1.12 2.20 -14.42
C TYR A 88 1.82 0.83 -14.50
N VAL A 89 1.98 0.29 -15.71
CA VAL A 89 2.84 -0.89 -15.95
C VAL A 89 4.21 -0.37 -16.37
N GLN A 90 5.27 -0.84 -15.71
CA GLN A 90 6.64 -0.41 -15.97
C GLN A 90 7.12 -0.90 -17.34
N ASP A 91 7.93 -0.10 -18.03
CA ASP A 91 8.39 -0.44 -19.39
C ASP A 91 9.15 -1.77 -19.46
N TRP A 92 9.92 -2.08 -18.41
CA TRP A 92 10.65 -3.35 -18.33
C TRP A 92 9.72 -4.57 -18.22
N ILE A 93 8.51 -4.42 -17.66
CA ILE A 93 7.49 -5.47 -17.62
C ILE A 93 6.83 -5.61 -19.00
N LYS A 94 6.57 -4.48 -19.68
CA LYS A 94 5.94 -4.47 -21.02
C LYS A 94 6.77 -5.21 -22.08
N GLN A 95 8.08 -5.34 -21.87
CA GLN A 95 8.98 -6.06 -22.76
C GLN A 95 8.95 -7.59 -22.54
N LEU A 96 8.41 -8.04 -21.41
CA LEU A 96 8.36 -9.47 -21.05
C LEU A 96 7.18 -10.18 -21.70
N HIS A 97 7.34 -11.46 -21.95
CA HIS A 97 6.32 -12.30 -22.57
C HIS A 97 6.47 -13.77 -22.16
N GLY A 98 5.47 -14.59 -22.47
CA GLY A 98 5.50 -16.03 -22.21
C GLY A 98 5.80 -16.39 -20.75
N ASP A 99 6.71 -17.33 -20.56
CA ASP A 99 7.07 -17.85 -19.24
C ASP A 99 7.89 -16.87 -18.41
N GLU A 100 8.67 -15.97 -19.03
CA GLU A 100 9.39 -14.95 -18.30
C GLU A 100 8.42 -14.01 -17.57
N LEU A 101 7.40 -13.50 -18.28
CA LEU A 101 6.38 -12.65 -17.68
C LEU A 101 5.64 -13.38 -16.54
N ARG A 102 5.26 -14.65 -16.76
CA ARG A 102 4.58 -15.46 -15.73
C ARG A 102 5.43 -15.60 -14.47
N ASN A 103 6.72 -15.89 -14.62
CA ASN A 103 7.64 -16.07 -13.51
C ASN A 103 7.87 -14.75 -12.75
N VAL A 104 8.01 -13.63 -13.46
CA VAL A 104 8.16 -12.30 -12.85
C VAL A 104 6.90 -11.91 -12.06
N VAL A 105 5.71 -12.10 -12.62
CA VAL A 105 4.44 -11.83 -11.91
C VAL A 105 4.29 -12.71 -10.67
N LYS A 106 4.60 -14.01 -10.79
CA LYS A 106 4.56 -14.93 -9.65
C LYS A 106 5.53 -14.49 -8.54
N HIS A 107 6.77 -14.17 -8.91
CA HIS A 107 7.78 -13.72 -7.96
C HIS A 107 7.36 -12.44 -7.23
N HIS A 108 6.83 -11.46 -7.96
CA HIS A 108 6.32 -10.22 -7.35
C HIS A 108 5.20 -10.47 -6.33
N ILE A 109 4.23 -11.32 -6.67
CA ILE A 109 3.15 -11.70 -5.75
C ILE A 109 3.71 -12.33 -4.48
N GLU A 110 4.60 -13.31 -4.62
CA GLU A 110 5.20 -14.03 -3.49
C GLU A 110 6.04 -13.10 -2.60
N GLU A 111 6.87 -12.25 -3.22
CA GLU A 111 7.72 -11.30 -2.51
C GLU A 111 6.88 -10.27 -1.73
N THR A 112 5.94 -9.59 -2.40
CA THR A 112 5.11 -8.56 -1.74
C THR A 112 4.27 -9.18 -0.63
N MET A 113 3.73 -10.39 -0.82
CA MET A 113 3.00 -11.10 0.23
C MET A 113 3.89 -11.47 1.42
N ASN A 114 5.14 -11.86 1.19
CA ASN A 114 6.07 -12.19 2.26
C ASN A 114 6.51 -10.93 3.03
N VAL A 115 6.84 -9.85 2.32
CA VAL A 115 7.21 -8.56 2.93
C VAL A 115 6.07 -7.99 3.78
N THR A 116 4.83 -8.15 3.34
CA THR A 116 3.64 -7.61 4.05
C THR A 116 2.98 -8.60 5.00
N ARG A 117 3.55 -9.80 5.19
CA ARG A 117 2.96 -10.85 6.04
C ARG A 117 2.97 -10.43 7.51
N GLY A 118 1.81 -10.52 8.16
CA GLY A 118 1.66 -10.16 9.58
C GLY A 118 1.74 -8.66 9.85
N LEU A 119 2.01 -7.88 8.79
CA LEU A 119 1.88 -6.43 8.77
C LEU A 119 0.45 -5.99 8.51
#